data_AF-K2KSL2-F1
#
_entry.id   AF-K2KSL2-F1
#
_cell.length_a   1.000
_cell.length_b   1.000
_cell.length_c   1.000
_cell.angle_alpha   90.00
_cell.angle_beta   90.00
_cell.angle_gamma   90.00
#
_symmetry.space_group_name_H-M   'P 1'
#
loop_
_entity.id
_entity.type
_entity.pdbx_description
1 polymer ?
#
loop_
_entity_poly.entity_id
_entity_poly.type
_entity_poly.pdbx_seq_one_letter_code
_entity_poly.pdbx_strand_id
1 'polypeptide(L)'
;MRLVTKLIVAFALVIVLVLALATVALNSLTTLRNATTSTEHSYRMVALAESIRAHINRIQLGQRGFAFTADEAFLVPYNEAKQAFSDTLAQLQQGMPEEKKRLDAIAERYQIWLEQAVDPIIDIRDMYGPGSYGLEQVASMIARDEGAAGLADLNRLVDDFNAAVEQRLAASKRGSEQVLSTATWVLWLGSALVIVIAIAAAVVMRRQLNHRLRAAVAIAEAVAAGRLDQAIDETGRDEIAVLLSSLANMQTQLRHMLSEIRQTASELNNAGDTVSTTAEQLSASSDEQSNASNAIATSVQQLSASIQHVADNAQQAQRISTESRDNTEQSSLVMEQMVASITRIDEVVRAAASRVRELGQQSQEINAIVGVIKGIADQTNLLALNAAIEAARAGEQGRGFSVVADEVRTLAQRTSSSTDDIERMVGQIQQGTHATVKQIEQGVDAVAQGVDYAAQAGSAITEIRDSFERVLAVVADISQVLAEQHQASAEVARHVDGFAGMAQQNKEATQHTSVTAHQLQLLANQLNQAIARFRV
;
A
#
# COMPACT_ATOMS: atom_id res chain seq x y z
N MET A 1 -11.63 -45.13 -11.13
CA MET A 1 -12.59 -45.37 -10.03
C MET A 1 -12.00 -44.78 -8.77
N ARG A 2 -12.85 -44.09 -7.99
CA ARG A 2 -12.52 -43.64 -6.64
C ARG A 2 -12.02 -44.81 -5.80
N LEU A 3 -11.08 -44.54 -4.89
CA LEU A 3 -10.49 -45.57 -4.04
C LEU A 3 -11.59 -46.26 -3.22
N VAL A 4 -12.55 -45.47 -2.72
CA VAL A 4 -13.71 -45.95 -1.99
C VAL A 4 -14.54 -46.92 -2.82
N THR A 5 -14.74 -46.64 -4.12
CA THR A 5 -15.48 -47.54 -5.03
C THR A 5 -14.76 -48.87 -5.22
N LYS A 6 -13.43 -48.87 -5.35
CA LYS A 6 -12.64 -50.10 -5.43
C LYS A 6 -12.76 -50.92 -4.13
N LEU A 7 -12.75 -50.24 -2.98
CA LEU A 7 -12.93 -50.84 -1.65
C LEU A 7 -14.30 -51.55 -1.57
N ILE A 8 -15.37 -50.83 -1.90
CA ILE A 8 -16.74 -51.35 -1.88
C ILE A 8 -16.87 -52.57 -2.80
N VAL A 9 -16.35 -52.51 -4.03
CA VAL A 9 -16.43 -53.63 -4.98
C VAL A 9 -15.68 -54.86 -4.48
N ALA A 10 -14.47 -54.70 -3.94
CA ALA A 10 -13.68 -55.82 -3.43
C ALA A 10 -14.35 -56.50 -2.22
N PHE A 11 -14.86 -55.73 -1.27
CA PHE A 11 -15.57 -56.27 -0.11
C PHE A 11 -16.92 -56.88 -0.50
N ALA A 12 -17.67 -56.26 -1.41
CA ALA A 12 -18.93 -56.80 -1.91
C ALA A 12 -18.73 -58.17 -2.58
N LEU A 13 -17.66 -58.32 -3.38
CA LEU A 13 -17.33 -59.60 -4.02
C LEU A 13 -17.04 -60.71 -2.99
N VAL A 14 -16.26 -60.40 -1.94
CA VAL A 14 -15.98 -61.34 -0.84
C VAL A 14 -17.27 -61.72 -0.12
N ILE A 15 -18.14 -60.75 0.20
CA ILE A 15 -19.42 -60.99 0.87
C ILE A 15 -20.32 -61.90 0.02
N VAL A 16 -20.44 -61.64 -1.29
CA VAL A 16 -21.24 -62.48 -2.20
C VAL A 16 -20.73 -63.91 -2.24
N LEU A 17 -19.40 -64.12 -2.29
CA LEU A 17 -18.82 -65.46 -2.29
C LEU A 17 -19.05 -66.20 -0.95
N VAL A 18 -18.95 -65.50 0.18
CA VAL A 18 -19.24 -66.08 1.50
C VAL A 18 -20.72 -66.46 1.61
N LEU A 19 -21.63 -65.62 1.12
CA LEU A 19 -23.07 -65.94 1.08
C LEU A 19 -23.37 -67.15 0.19
N ALA A 20 -22.70 -67.28 -0.95
CA ALA A 20 -22.82 -68.45 -1.81
C ALA A 20 -22.37 -69.74 -1.09
N LEU A 21 -21.23 -69.71 -0.38
CA LEU A 21 -20.74 -70.85 0.41
C LEU A 21 -21.68 -71.21 1.57
N ALA A 22 -22.21 -70.20 2.26
CA ALA A 22 -23.19 -70.41 3.32
C ALA A 22 -24.46 -71.08 2.78
N THR A 23 -24.92 -70.68 1.59
CA THR A 23 -26.08 -71.28 0.92
C THR A 23 -25.84 -72.75 0.57
N VAL A 24 -24.65 -73.08 0.04
CA VAL A 24 -24.26 -74.47 -0.24
C VAL A 24 -24.23 -75.30 1.05
N ALA A 25 -23.61 -74.79 2.11
CA ALA A 25 -23.55 -75.48 3.41
C ALA A 25 -24.94 -75.78 3.96
N LEU A 26 -25.85 -74.80 3.93
CA LEU A 26 -27.23 -74.95 4.40
C LEU A 26 -27.99 -76.01 3.58
N ASN A 27 -27.85 -76.02 2.25
CA ASN A 27 -28.48 -77.02 1.39
C ASN A 27 -27.93 -78.43 1.61
N SER A 28 -26.64 -78.57 1.86
CA SER A 28 -26.04 -79.87 2.19
C SER A 28 -26.53 -80.40 3.54
N LEU A 29 -26.66 -79.52 4.55
CA LEU A 29 -27.21 -79.85 5.88
C LEU A 29 -28.67 -80.31 5.81
N THR A 30 -29.52 -79.64 5.03
CA THR A 30 -30.93 -80.03 4.87
C THR A 30 -31.07 -81.37 4.16
N THR A 31 -30.27 -81.61 3.12
CA THR A 31 -30.22 -82.89 2.41
C THR A 31 -29.77 -84.03 3.33
N LEU A 32 -28.74 -83.79 4.15
CA LEU A 32 -28.24 -84.78 5.11
C LEU A 32 -29.26 -85.10 6.21
N ARG A 33 -29.94 -84.07 6.73
CA ARG A 33 -30.98 -84.22 7.74
C ARG A 33 -32.12 -85.10 7.22
N ASN A 34 -32.60 -84.84 6.00
CA ASN A 34 -33.67 -85.60 5.38
C ASN A 34 -33.27 -87.07 5.13
N ALA A 35 -32.05 -87.32 4.66
CA ALA A 35 -31.52 -88.67 4.45
C ALA A 35 -31.40 -89.46 5.76
N THR A 36 -31.00 -88.78 6.85
CA THR A 36 -30.88 -89.39 8.18
C THR A 36 -32.24 -89.80 8.73
N THR A 37 -33.25 -88.90 8.66
CA THR A 37 -34.62 -89.23 9.09
C THR A 37 -35.25 -90.35 8.26
N SER A 38 -35.00 -90.39 6.94
CA SER A 38 -35.49 -91.47 6.08
C SER A 38 -34.85 -92.82 6.40
N THR A 39 -33.57 -92.81 6.76
CA THR A 39 -32.83 -94.00 7.18
C THR A 39 -33.34 -94.54 8.51
N GLU A 40 -33.57 -93.68 9.50
CA GLU A 40 -34.13 -94.08 10.80
C GLU A 40 -35.53 -94.70 10.65
N HIS A 41 -36.39 -94.08 9.83
CA HIS A 41 -37.74 -94.61 9.53
C HIS A 41 -37.67 -96.00 8.89
N SER A 42 -36.79 -96.20 7.91
CA SER A 42 -36.62 -97.48 7.21
C SER A 42 -36.10 -98.59 8.13
N TYR A 43 -35.18 -98.29 9.08
CA TYR A 43 -34.75 -99.27 10.09
C TYR A 43 -35.91 -99.73 10.99
N ARG A 44 -36.82 -98.83 11.37
CA ARG A 44 -38.02 -99.19 12.15
C ARG A 44 -38.94 -100.14 11.36
N MET A 45 -39.06 -99.92 10.05
CA MET A 45 -39.90 -100.78 9.19
C MET A 45 -39.32 -102.18 9.01
N VAL A 46 -37.98 -102.33 8.89
CA VAL A 46 -37.34 -103.66 8.87
C VAL A 46 -37.58 -104.40 10.19
N ALA A 47 -37.42 -103.73 11.34
CA ALA A 47 -37.68 -104.34 12.65
C ALA A 47 -39.16 -104.77 12.80
N LEU A 48 -40.09 -103.98 12.25
CA LEU A 48 -41.51 -104.32 12.23
C LEU A 48 -41.80 -105.51 11.32
N ALA A 49 -41.14 -105.62 10.16
CA ALA A 49 -41.28 -106.76 9.26
C ALA A 49 -40.74 -108.07 9.86
N GLU A 50 -39.71 -108.03 10.70
CA GLU A 50 -39.30 -109.23 11.46
C GLU A 50 -40.38 -109.73 12.43
N SER A 51 -41.25 -108.85 12.92
CA SER A 51 -42.38 -109.24 13.77
C SER A 51 -43.40 -110.10 13.02
N ILE A 52 -43.50 -109.97 11.69
CA ILE A 52 -44.33 -110.85 10.86
C ILE A 52 -43.95 -112.32 11.08
N ARG A 53 -42.65 -112.65 11.06
CA ARG A 53 -42.19 -114.03 11.30
C ARG A 53 -42.58 -114.52 12.69
N ALA A 54 -42.43 -113.65 13.69
CA ALA A 54 -42.81 -113.98 15.07
C ALA A 54 -44.31 -114.29 15.17
N HIS A 55 -45.17 -113.52 14.49
CA HIS A 55 -46.60 -113.77 14.43
C HIS A 55 -46.94 -115.07 13.70
N ILE A 56 -46.34 -115.33 12.53
CA ILE A 56 -46.57 -116.58 11.79
C ILE A 56 -46.17 -117.80 12.63
N ASN A 57 -45.00 -117.76 13.29
CA ASN A 57 -44.55 -118.85 14.16
C ASN A 57 -45.47 -119.04 15.37
N ARG A 58 -46.02 -117.96 15.93
CA ARG A 58 -46.96 -118.02 17.06
C ARG A 58 -48.32 -118.57 16.64
N ILE A 59 -48.79 -118.25 15.44
CA ILE A 59 -49.96 -118.87 14.81
C ILE A 59 -49.71 -120.38 14.66
N GLN A 60 -48.57 -120.78 14.10
CA GLN A 60 -48.26 -122.20 13.92
C GLN A 60 -48.11 -122.94 15.26
N LEU A 61 -47.54 -122.30 16.28
CA LEU A 61 -47.40 -122.87 17.62
C LEU A 61 -48.77 -123.04 18.30
N GLY A 62 -49.64 -122.03 18.23
CA GLY A 62 -51.01 -122.09 18.76
C GLY A 62 -51.83 -123.16 18.04
N GLN A 63 -51.76 -123.19 16.71
CA GLN A 63 -52.39 -124.21 15.88
C GLN A 63 -51.91 -125.62 16.28
N ARG A 64 -50.60 -125.86 16.39
CA ARG A 64 -50.06 -127.18 16.78
C ARG A 64 -50.44 -127.54 18.22
N GLY A 65 -50.35 -126.59 19.15
CA GLY A 65 -50.75 -126.79 20.54
C GLY A 65 -52.21 -127.25 20.63
N PHE A 66 -53.11 -126.56 19.92
CA PHE A 66 -54.51 -126.94 19.80
C PHE A 66 -54.69 -128.29 19.10
N ALA A 67 -54.00 -128.51 17.99
CA ALA A 67 -54.10 -129.75 17.22
C ALA A 67 -53.68 -130.99 18.04
N PHE A 68 -52.68 -130.88 18.91
CA PHE A 68 -52.27 -131.98 19.80
C PHE A 68 -53.18 -132.17 21.01
N THR A 69 -53.58 -131.08 21.68
CA THR A 69 -54.25 -131.16 22.99
C THR A 69 -55.77 -131.02 22.94
N ALA A 70 -56.31 -130.39 21.90
CA ALA A 70 -57.67 -129.87 21.81
C ALA A 70 -58.04 -128.85 22.93
N ASP A 71 -57.04 -128.22 23.56
CA ASP A 71 -57.26 -127.20 24.58
C ASP A 71 -57.42 -125.82 23.92
N GLU A 72 -58.61 -125.24 24.02
CA GLU A 72 -58.95 -123.91 23.49
C GLU A 72 -58.03 -122.80 24.04
N ALA A 73 -57.33 -123.02 25.16
CA ALA A 73 -56.34 -122.06 25.66
C ALA A 73 -55.24 -121.74 24.63
N PHE A 74 -54.95 -122.66 23.68
CA PHE A 74 -54.00 -122.42 22.59
C PHE A 74 -54.58 -121.57 21.43
N LEU A 75 -55.91 -121.43 21.33
CA LEU A 75 -56.56 -120.60 20.33
C LEU A 75 -56.52 -119.09 20.68
N VAL A 76 -56.36 -118.75 21.96
CA VAL A 76 -56.18 -117.35 22.38
C VAL A 76 -54.89 -116.73 21.78
N PRO A 77 -53.68 -117.26 22.04
CA PRO A 77 -52.45 -116.72 21.45
C PRO A 77 -52.39 -116.88 19.92
N TYR A 78 -53.15 -117.81 19.35
CA TYR A 78 -53.33 -117.99 17.91
C TYR A 78 -54.09 -116.80 17.30
N ASN A 79 -55.27 -116.49 17.82
CA ASN A 79 -56.12 -115.40 17.33
C ASN A 79 -55.46 -114.03 17.55
N GLU A 80 -54.81 -113.84 18.71
CA GLU A 80 -53.98 -112.65 18.96
C GLU A 80 -52.88 -112.50 17.92
N ALA A 81 -52.22 -113.60 17.52
CA ALA A 81 -51.17 -113.56 16.52
C ALA A 81 -51.70 -113.32 15.09
N LYS A 82 -52.92 -113.78 14.75
CA LYS A 82 -53.59 -113.41 13.48
C LYS A 82 -53.89 -111.91 13.42
N GLN A 83 -54.45 -111.36 14.50
CA GLN A 83 -54.73 -109.92 14.58
C GLN A 83 -53.43 -109.12 14.51
N ALA A 84 -52.42 -109.49 15.30
CA ALA A 84 -51.14 -108.80 15.32
C ALA A 84 -50.39 -108.88 13.98
N PHE A 85 -50.52 -109.98 13.22
CA PHE A 85 -50.02 -110.05 11.85
C PHE A 85 -50.71 -109.01 10.96
N SER A 86 -52.04 -108.94 11.00
CA SER A 86 -52.81 -107.98 10.18
C SER A 86 -52.47 -106.53 10.52
N ASP A 87 -52.37 -106.21 11.81
CA ASP A 87 -52.01 -104.87 12.28
C ASP A 87 -50.58 -104.50 11.87
N THR A 88 -49.63 -105.43 12.02
CA THR A 88 -48.23 -105.26 11.61
C THR A 88 -48.12 -105.03 10.11
N LEU A 89 -48.86 -105.81 9.31
CA LEU A 89 -48.87 -105.68 7.86
C LEU A 89 -49.48 -104.35 7.41
N ALA A 90 -50.56 -103.90 8.04
CA ALA A 90 -51.18 -102.59 7.78
C ALA A 90 -50.22 -101.44 8.12
N GLN A 91 -49.51 -101.53 9.25
CA GLN A 91 -48.48 -100.54 9.63
C GLN A 91 -47.32 -100.51 8.62
N LEU A 92 -46.87 -101.67 8.12
CA LEU A 92 -45.85 -101.72 7.07
C LEU A 92 -46.35 -101.13 5.76
N GLN A 93 -47.59 -101.39 5.35
CA GLN A 93 -48.18 -100.83 4.13
C GLN A 93 -48.34 -99.31 4.20
N GLN A 94 -48.67 -98.77 5.37
CA GLN A 94 -48.71 -97.31 5.59
C GLN A 94 -47.32 -96.70 5.69
N GLY A 95 -46.39 -97.39 6.36
CA GLY A 95 -45.04 -96.92 6.61
C GLY A 95 -44.11 -97.00 5.41
N MET A 96 -44.39 -97.90 4.45
CA MET A 96 -43.60 -98.11 3.23
C MET A 96 -44.49 -98.23 1.98
N PRO A 97 -45.18 -97.15 1.57
CA PRO A 97 -46.05 -97.17 0.38
C PRO A 97 -45.29 -97.57 -0.90
N GLU A 98 -43.98 -97.29 -0.97
CA GLU A 98 -43.07 -97.69 -2.03
C GLU A 98 -42.92 -99.21 -2.21
N GLU A 99 -43.06 -100.00 -1.14
CA GLU A 99 -42.88 -101.46 -1.15
C GLU A 99 -44.24 -102.17 -1.01
N LYS A 100 -45.33 -101.43 -1.20
CA LYS A 100 -46.71 -101.93 -1.13
C LYS A 100 -46.92 -103.21 -1.93
N LYS A 101 -46.36 -103.32 -3.14
CA LYS A 101 -46.47 -104.52 -3.98
C LYS A 101 -45.93 -105.79 -3.29
N ARG A 102 -44.84 -105.70 -2.53
CA ARG A 102 -44.26 -106.85 -1.80
C ARG A 102 -45.07 -107.19 -0.57
N LEU A 103 -45.55 -106.17 0.15
CA LEU A 103 -46.41 -106.33 1.32
C LEU A 103 -47.77 -106.94 0.95
N ASP A 104 -48.35 -106.53 -0.18
CA ASP A 104 -49.59 -107.12 -0.70
C ASP A 104 -49.40 -108.60 -1.05
N ALA A 105 -48.24 -108.99 -1.60
CA ALA A 105 -47.91 -110.39 -1.86
C ALA A 105 -47.77 -111.23 -0.57
N ILE A 106 -47.22 -110.65 0.50
CA ILE A 106 -47.20 -111.27 1.84
C ILE A 106 -48.64 -111.46 2.35
N ALA A 107 -49.49 -110.44 2.19
CA ALA A 107 -50.90 -110.48 2.58
C ALA A 107 -51.64 -111.64 1.89
N GLU A 108 -51.53 -111.71 0.56
CA GLU A 108 -52.18 -112.71 -0.27
C GLU A 108 -51.71 -114.12 0.08
N ARG A 109 -50.39 -114.33 0.18
CA ARG A 109 -49.84 -115.63 0.54
C ARG A 109 -50.20 -116.05 1.96
N TYR A 110 -50.33 -115.09 2.87
CA TYR A 110 -50.71 -115.36 4.26
C TYR A 110 -52.16 -115.85 4.36
N GLN A 111 -53.07 -115.23 3.62
CA GLN A 111 -54.46 -115.70 3.56
C GLN A 111 -54.55 -117.10 2.97
N ILE A 112 -53.84 -117.36 1.86
CA ILE A 112 -53.77 -118.70 1.26
C ILE A 112 -53.23 -119.73 2.27
N TRP A 113 -52.18 -119.38 3.02
CA TRP A 113 -51.60 -120.27 4.03
C TRP A 113 -52.59 -120.56 5.17
N LEU A 114 -53.30 -119.55 5.65
CA LEU A 114 -54.33 -119.74 6.67
C LEU A 114 -55.43 -120.70 6.20
N GLU A 115 -56.02 -120.43 5.03
CA GLU A 115 -57.17 -121.17 4.49
C GLU A 115 -56.81 -122.62 4.11
N GLN A 116 -55.62 -122.84 3.56
CA GLN A 116 -55.25 -124.17 3.04
C GLN A 116 -54.56 -125.04 4.09
N ALA A 117 -53.77 -124.44 4.98
CA ALA A 117 -52.86 -125.21 5.83
C ALA A 117 -53.04 -124.99 7.33
N VAL A 118 -53.71 -123.91 7.77
CA VAL A 118 -53.82 -123.58 9.19
C VAL A 118 -55.22 -123.84 9.74
N ASP A 119 -56.22 -123.14 9.21
CA ASP A 119 -57.60 -123.19 9.67
C ASP A 119 -58.22 -124.59 9.51
N PRO A 120 -57.99 -125.37 8.43
CA PRO A 120 -58.55 -126.72 8.32
C PRO A 120 -58.06 -127.69 9.41
N ILE A 121 -56.86 -127.48 9.96
CA ILE A 121 -56.35 -128.31 11.07
C ILE A 121 -57.12 -128.02 12.36
N ILE A 122 -57.53 -126.77 12.58
CA ILE A 122 -58.39 -126.38 13.70
C ILE A 122 -59.78 -126.99 13.49
N ASP A 123 -60.36 -126.84 12.29
CA ASP A 123 -61.69 -127.37 11.94
C ASP A 123 -61.77 -128.89 12.11
N ILE A 124 -60.74 -129.64 11.70
CA ILE A 124 -60.66 -131.10 11.91
C ILE A 124 -60.68 -131.44 13.39
N ARG A 125 -59.93 -130.70 14.22
CA ARG A 125 -59.83 -130.98 15.66
C ARG A 125 -61.14 -130.62 16.39
N ASP A 126 -61.82 -129.57 15.97
CA ASP A 126 -63.17 -129.20 16.46
C ASP A 126 -64.22 -130.26 16.09
N MET A 127 -64.14 -130.83 14.88
CA MET A 127 -65.12 -131.79 14.37
C MET A 127 -65.01 -133.18 15.02
N TYR A 128 -63.80 -133.63 15.33
CA TYR A 128 -63.53 -134.99 15.82
C TYR A 128 -63.12 -135.08 17.30
N GLY A 129 -62.91 -133.94 17.97
CA GLY A 129 -62.61 -133.85 19.39
C GLY A 129 -61.21 -134.37 19.80
N PRO A 130 -60.91 -134.45 21.11
CA PRO A 130 -59.57 -134.77 21.65
C PRO A 130 -59.09 -136.22 21.39
N GLY A 131 -59.98 -137.11 20.94
CA GLY A 131 -59.69 -138.53 20.74
C GLY A 131 -58.62 -138.84 19.67
N SER A 132 -58.19 -140.10 19.62
CA SER A 132 -57.15 -140.58 18.70
C SER A 132 -57.50 -140.38 17.22
N TYR A 133 -58.79 -140.46 16.87
CA TYR A 133 -59.26 -140.29 15.50
C TYR A 133 -59.02 -138.87 14.96
N GLY A 134 -59.30 -137.83 15.77
CA GLY A 134 -59.03 -136.44 15.36
C GLY A 134 -57.54 -136.16 15.20
N LEU A 135 -56.71 -136.76 16.07
CA LEU A 135 -55.26 -136.62 16.00
C LEU A 135 -54.67 -137.29 14.75
N GLU A 136 -55.21 -138.43 14.35
CA GLU A 136 -54.78 -139.17 13.15
C GLU A 136 -55.12 -138.42 11.86
N GLN A 137 -56.29 -137.78 11.80
CA GLN A 137 -56.67 -136.91 10.67
C GLN A 137 -55.76 -135.68 10.56
N VAL A 138 -55.51 -134.99 11.68
CA VAL A 138 -54.53 -133.88 11.75
C VAL A 138 -53.15 -134.33 11.28
N ALA A 139 -52.67 -135.50 11.74
CA ALA A 139 -51.37 -136.03 11.35
C ALA A 139 -51.28 -136.27 9.83
N SER A 140 -52.35 -136.78 9.20
CA SER A 140 -52.42 -136.96 7.75
C SER A 140 -52.35 -135.65 6.97
N MET A 141 -52.91 -134.56 7.52
CA MET A 141 -52.89 -133.25 6.90
C MET A 141 -51.53 -132.55 7.06
N ILE A 142 -50.93 -132.64 8.25
CA ILE A 142 -49.57 -132.15 8.48
C ILE A 142 -48.56 -132.90 7.58
N ALA A 143 -48.79 -134.20 7.33
CA ALA A 143 -47.96 -135.01 6.43
C ALA A 143 -48.03 -134.58 4.95
N ARG A 144 -49.00 -133.75 4.54
CA ARG A 144 -49.08 -133.19 3.17
C ARG A 144 -48.13 -132.03 2.92
N ASP A 145 -47.41 -131.57 3.95
CA ASP A 145 -46.36 -130.54 3.88
C ASP A 145 -46.80 -129.13 3.42
N GLU A 146 -48.09 -128.92 3.15
CA GLU A 146 -48.66 -127.63 2.71
C GLU A 146 -48.40 -126.50 3.72
N GLY A 147 -48.42 -126.80 5.02
CA GLY A 147 -48.13 -125.83 6.08
C GLY A 147 -46.66 -125.39 6.15
N ALA A 148 -45.72 -126.31 5.91
CA ALA A 148 -44.30 -125.98 5.90
C ALA A 148 -43.90 -125.26 4.60
N ALA A 149 -44.44 -125.67 3.46
CA ALA A 149 -44.23 -125.01 2.18
C ALA A 149 -44.81 -123.59 2.15
N GLY A 150 -46.03 -123.38 2.69
CA GLY A 150 -46.63 -122.05 2.83
C GLY A 150 -45.84 -121.13 3.76
N LEU A 151 -45.34 -121.67 4.88
CA LEU A 151 -44.46 -120.94 5.80
C LEU A 151 -43.11 -120.57 5.15
N ALA A 152 -42.51 -121.48 4.39
CA ALA A 152 -41.28 -121.23 3.67
C ALA A 152 -41.45 -120.10 2.63
N ASP A 153 -42.57 -120.11 1.89
CA ASP A 153 -42.88 -119.03 0.94
C ASP A 153 -43.16 -117.69 1.63
N LEU A 154 -43.85 -117.69 2.77
CA LEU A 154 -44.06 -116.48 3.58
C LEU A 154 -42.74 -115.92 4.10
N ASN A 155 -41.89 -116.77 4.66
CA ASN A 155 -40.56 -116.36 5.12
C ASN A 155 -39.73 -115.81 3.95
N ARG A 156 -39.78 -116.43 2.77
CA ARG A 156 -39.11 -115.95 1.57
C ARG A 156 -39.62 -114.58 1.12
N LEU A 157 -40.93 -114.33 1.19
CA LEU A 157 -41.51 -113.03 0.85
C LEU A 157 -41.12 -111.93 1.87
N VAL A 158 -41.03 -112.28 3.16
CA VAL A 158 -40.52 -111.37 4.20
C VAL A 158 -39.03 -111.09 3.98
N ASP A 159 -38.23 -112.09 3.63
CA ASP A 159 -36.82 -111.91 3.26
C ASP A 159 -36.66 -111.02 2.02
N ASP A 160 -37.48 -111.24 1.00
CA ASP A 160 -37.52 -110.42 -0.22
C ASP A 160 -37.90 -108.96 0.09
N PHE A 161 -38.80 -108.71 1.05
CA PHE A 161 -39.13 -107.36 1.52
C PHE A 161 -37.96 -106.74 2.28
N ASN A 162 -37.39 -107.44 3.26
CA ASN A 162 -36.27 -106.94 4.06
C ASN A 162 -35.04 -106.65 3.19
N ALA A 163 -34.71 -107.50 2.22
CA ALA A 163 -33.62 -107.29 1.28
C ALA A 163 -33.84 -106.02 0.41
N ALA A 164 -35.08 -105.74 0.00
CA ALA A 164 -35.39 -104.52 -0.75
C ALA A 164 -35.23 -103.25 0.09
N VAL A 165 -35.69 -103.28 1.34
CA VAL A 165 -35.53 -102.17 2.28
C VAL A 165 -34.06 -101.95 2.64
N GLU A 166 -33.30 -103.01 2.88
CA GLU A 166 -31.84 -102.94 3.12
C GLU A 166 -31.09 -102.36 1.92
N GLN A 167 -31.47 -102.73 0.69
CA GLN A 167 -30.86 -102.17 -0.52
C GLN A 167 -31.10 -100.65 -0.64
N ARG A 168 -32.31 -100.18 -0.30
CA ARG A 168 -32.61 -98.74 -0.23
C ARG A 168 -31.83 -98.03 0.87
N LEU A 169 -31.69 -98.68 2.03
CA LEU A 169 -30.88 -98.19 3.14
C LEU A 169 -29.41 -98.00 2.73
N ALA A 170 -28.85 -98.99 2.05
CA ALA A 170 -27.48 -98.94 1.54
C ALA A 170 -27.30 -97.85 0.46
N ALA A 171 -28.31 -97.64 -0.40
CA ALA A 171 -28.29 -96.56 -1.39
C ALA A 171 -28.37 -95.17 -0.72
N SER A 172 -29.23 -95.00 0.29
CA SER A 172 -29.35 -93.76 1.07
C SER A 172 -28.06 -93.42 1.84
N LYS A 173 -27.40 -94.43 2.42
CA LYS A 173 -26.11 -94.27 3.10
C LYS A 173 -25.01 -93.82 2.14
N ARG A 174 -24.87 -94.47 0.98
CA ARG A 174 -23.88 -94.07 -0.05
C ARG A 174 -24.15 -92.66 -0.59
N GLY A 175 -25.41 -92.31 -0.82
CA GLY A 175 -25.79 -90.96 -1.25
C GLY A 175 -25.42 -89.89 -0.22
N SER A 176 -25.61 -90.18 1.07
CA SER A 176 -25.23 -89.28 2.16
C SER A 176 -23.72 -89.08 2.27
N GLU A 177 -22.93 -90.15 2.12
CA GLU A 177 -21.46 -90.08 2.11
C GLU A 177 -20.93 -89.25 0.93
N GLN A 178 -21.54 -89.38 -0.27
CA GLN A 178 -21.18 -88.57 -1.44
C GLN A 178 -21.52 -87.09 -1.26
N VAL A 179 -22.67 -86.77 -0.65
CA VAL A 179 -23.06 -85.38 -0.35
C VAL A 179 -22.09 -84.75 0.66
N LEU A 180 -21.66 -85.48 1.70
CA LEU A 180 -20.67 -85.00 2.66
C LEU A 180 -19.30 -84.74 2.01
N SER A 181 -18.79 -85.69 1.22
CA SER A 181 -17.50 -85.53 0.54
C SER A 181 -17.51 -84.34 -0.42
N THR A 182 -18.55 -84.21 -1.24
CA THR A 182 -18.65 -83.10 -2.19
C THR A 182 -18.81 -81.75 -1.47
N ALA A 183 -19.64 -81.69 -0.43
CA ALA A 183 -19.83 -80.47 0.36
C ALA A 183 -18.54 -80.02 1.06
N THR A 184 -17.80 -80.96 1.67
CA THR A 184 -16.53 -80.63 2.34
C THR A 184 -15.48 -80.09 1.38
N TRP A 185 -15.32 -80.68 0.18
CA TRP A 185 -14.39 -80.16 -0.83
C TRP A 185 -14.80 -78.78 -1.35
N VAL A 186 -16.10 -78.55 -1.61
CA VAL A 186 -16.60 -77.24 -2.04
C VAL A 186 -16.38 -76.18 -0.96
N LEU A 187 -16.59 -76.52 0.33
CA LEU A 187 -16.36 -75.60 1.43
C LEU A 187 -14.87 -75.28 1.64
N TRP A 188 -13.99 -76.27 1.58
CA TRP A 188 -12.55 -76.05 1.72
C TRP A 188 -11.96 -75.27 0.55
N LEU A 189 -12.24 -75.68 -0.69
CA LEU A 189 -11.74 -74.99 -1.90
C LEU A 189 -12.36 -73.60 -2.05
N GLY A 190 -13.65 -73.47 -1.76
CA GLY A 190 -14.34 -72.18 -1.77
C GLY A 190 -13.80 -71.22 -0.72
N SER A 191 -13.58 -71.68 0.52
CA SER A 191 -12.99 -70.85 1.58
C SER A 191 -11.55 -70.44 1.25
N ALA A 192 -10.74 -71.36 0.70
CA ALA A 192 -9.39 -71.05 0.25
C ALA A 192 -9.40 -69.99 -0.86
N LEU A 193 -10.31 -70.09 -1.84
CA LEU A 193 -10.45 -69.12 -2.92
C LEU A 193 -10.85 -67.73 -2.38
N VAL A 194 -11.80 -67.66 -1.44
CA VAL A 194 -12.20 -66.40 -0.79
C VAL A 194 -11.03 -65.75 -0.07
N ILE A 195 -10.23 -66.53 0.67
CA ILE A 195 -9.03 -66.04 1.38
C ILE A 195 -8.01 -65.50 0.38
N VAL A 196 -7.73 -66.22 -0.71
CA VAL A 196 -6.78 -65.79 -1.74
C VAL A 196 -7.23 -64.47 -2.38
N ILE A 197 -8.50 -64.34 -2.73
CA ILE A 197 -9.05 -63.10 -3.30
C ILE A 197 -8.97 -61.94 -2.30
N ALA A 198 -9.30 -62.19 -1.03
CA ALA A 198 -9.21 -61.18 0.03
C ALA A 198 -7.76 -60.70 0.24
N ILE A 199 -6.79 -61.61 0.28
CA ILE A 199 -5.36 -61.28 0.40
C ILE A 199 -4.88 -60.51 -0.83
N ALA A 200 -5.22 -60.96 -2.05
CA ALA A 200 -4.83 -60.29 -3.29
C ALA A 200 -5.37 -58.85 -3.34
N ALA A 201 -6.66 -58.66 -3.00
CA ALA A 201 -7.28 -57.35 -2.89
C ALA A 201 -6.55 -56.47 -1.86
N ALA A 202 -6.26 -56.99 -0.66
CA ALA A 202 -5.54 -56.27 0.39
C ALA A 202 -4.13 -55.85 -0.04
N VAL A 203 -3.37 -56.72 -0.71
CA VAL A 203 -2.00 -56.43 -1.16
C VAL A 203 -1.97 -55.37 -2.26
N VAL A 204 -2.85 -55.48 -3.27
CA VAL A 204 -2.97 -54.48 -4.35
C VAL A 204 -3.34 -53.12 -3.77
N MET A 205 -4.29 -53.11 -2.84
CA MET A 205 -4.77 -51.90 -2.19
C MET A 205 -3.69 -51.24 -1.32
N ARG A 206 -2.97 -52.04 -0.52
CA ARG A 206 -1.82 -51.58 0.27
C ARG A 206 -0.76 -50.92 -0.60
N ARG A 207 -0.39 -51.55 -1.73
CA ARG A 207 0.63 -51.01 -2.65
C ARG A 207 0.20 -49.69 -3.26
N GLN A 208 -1.04 -49.57 -3.74
CA GLN A 208 -1.53 -48.33 -4.36
C GLN A 208 -1.64 -47.19 -3.34
N LEU A 209 -2.15 -47.47 -2.13
CA LEU A 209 -2.36 -46.45 -1.11
C LEU A 209 -1.05 -45.92 -0.54
N ASN A 210 -0.14 -46.83 -0.14
CA ASN A 210 1.13 -46.42 0.49
C ASN A 210 2.04 -45.66 -0.46
N HIS A 211 2.07 -46.03 -1.74
CA HIS A 211 2.95 -45.35 -2.69
C HIS A 211 2.53 -43.89 -2.90
N ARG A 212 1.25 -43.63 -3.15
CA ARG A 212 0.74 -42.28 -3.44
C ARG A 212 0.62 -41.41 -2.19
N LEU A 213 0.27 -41.97 -1.03
CA LEU A 213 0.28 -41.21 0.24
C LEU A 213 1.70 -40.79 0.63
N ARG A 214 2.71 -41.65 0.43
CA ARG A 214 4.10 -41.28 0.66
C ARG A 214 4.56 -40.14 -0.25
N ALA A 215 4.10 -40.11 -1.50
CA ALA A 215 4.38 -38.99 -2.39
C ALA A 215 3.77 -37.67 -1.86
N ALA A 216 2.49 -37.70 -1.42
CA ALA A 216 1.85 -36.53 -0.83
C ALA A 216 2.57 -36.04 0.44
N VAL A 217 2.99 -36.96 1.32
CA VAL A 217 3.79 -36.63 2.52
C VAL A 217 5.15 -36.03 2.13
N ALA A 218 5.85 -36.63 1.17
CA ALA A 218 7.15 -36.13 0.71
C ALA A 218 7.05 -34.73 0.09
N ILE A 219 5.95 -34.43 -0.61
CA ILE A 219 5.65 -33.09 -1.14
C ILE A 219 5.40 -32.11 0.01
N ALA A 220 4.56 -32.47 0.99
CA ALA A 220 4.29 -31.61 2.13
C ALA A 220 5.57 -31.32 2.94
N GLU A 221 6.42 -32.32 3.16
CA GLU A 221 7.75 -32.18 3.77
C GLU A 221 8.68 -31.31 2.91
N ALA A 222 8.65 -31.45 1.59
CA ALA A 222 9.42 -30.61 0.68
C ALA A 222 8.99 -29.14 0.77
N VAL A 223 7.68 -28.86 0.76
CA VAL A 223 7.12 -27.51 0.93
C VAL A 223 7.50 -26.93 2.30
N ALA A 224 7.38 -27.72 3.38
CA ALA A 224 7.77 -27.30 4.73
C ALA A 224 9.27 -27.01 4.86
N ALA A 225 10.10 -27.73 4.10
CA ALA A 225 11.54 -27.47 3.99
C ALA A 225 11.88 -26.32 3.00
N GLY A 226 10.89 -25.63 2.46
CA GLY A 226 11.05 -24.51 1.53
C GLY A 226 11.36 -24.91 0.09
N ARG A 227 11.19 -26.17 -0.30
CA ARG A 227 11.38 -26.65 -1.69
C ARG A 227 10.04 -26.67 -2.43
N LEU A 228 9.84 -25.66 -3.26
CA LEU A 228 8.66 -25.44 -4.10
C LEU A 228 8.93 -25.75 -5.58
N ASP A 229 10.13 -26.22 -5.91
CA ASP A 229 10.66 -26.54 -7.24
C ASP A 229 10.25 -27.94 -7.75
N GLN A 230 9.64 -28.76 -6.90
CA GLN A 230 9.27 -30.13 -7.27
C GLN A 230 7.96 -30.18 -8.05
N ALA A 231 8.00 -30.83 -9.22
CA ALA A 231 6.81 -31.15 -9.98
C ALA A 231 5.94 -32.17 -9.23
N ILE A 232 4.65 -31.85 -9.06
CA ILE A 232 3.68 -32.72 -8.43
C ILE A 232 2.91 -33.46 -9.51
N ASP A 233 2.96 -34.79 -9.47
CA ASP A 233 2.18 -35.63 -10.37
C ASP A 233 0.71 -35.66 -9.93
N GLU A 234 -0.13 -34.88 -10.60
CA GLU A 234 -1.57 -34.80 -10.35
C GLU A 234 -2.38 -35.92 -11.03
N THR A 235 -1.71 -36.91 -11.66
CA THR A 235 -2.43 -37.94 -12.40
C THR A 235 -3.30 -38.82 -11.50
N GLY A 236 -4.58 -38.94 -11.85
CA GLY A 236 -5.50 -39.85 -11.18
C GLY A 236 -6.93 -39.33 -11.18
N ARG A 237 -7.84 -40.15 -10.63
CA ARG A 237 -9.27 -39.82 -10.50
C ARG A 237 -9.81 -40.23 -9.13
N ASP A 238 -8.91 -40.43 -8.17
CA ASP A 238 -9.22 -40.84 -6.81
C ASP A 238 -8.95 -39.70 -5.83
N GLU A 239 -9.28 -39.95 -4.57
CA GLU A 239 -9.19 -39.00 -3.47
C GLU A 239 -7.74 -38.54 -3.23
N ILE A 240 -6.75 -39.39 -3.53
CA ILE A 240 -5.33 -39.00 -3.41
C ILE A 240 -4.93 -38.04 -4.54
N ALA A 241 -5.45 -38.21 -5.75
CA ALA A 241 -5.23 -37.24 -6.84
C ALA A 241 -5.77 -35.85 -6.49
N VAL A 242 -6.94 -35.76 -5.82
CA VAL A 242 -7.50 -34.49 -5.33
C VAL A 242 -6.60 -33.85 -4.27
N LEU A 243 -6.05 -34.66 -3.34
CA LEU A 243 -5.08 -34.19 -2.35
C LEU A 243 -3.81 -33.64 -3.03
N LEU A 244 -3.24 -34.37 -3.99
CA LEU A 244 -2.04 -33.94 -4.73
C LEU A 244 -2.29 -32.66 -5.53
N SER A 245 -3.44 -32.54 -6.20
CA SER A 245 -3.82 -31.31 -6.90
C SER A 245 -4.01 -30.12 -5.96
N SER A 246 -4.57 -30.34 -4.76
CA SER A 246 -4.67 -29.31 -3.73
C SER A 246 -3.29 -28.85 -3.22
N LEU A 247 -2.36 -29.79 -3.05
CA LEU A 247 -0.95 -29.47 -2.71
C LEU A 247 -0.25 -28.72 -3.85
N ALA A 248 -0.52 -29.04 -5.11
CA ALA A 248 0.00 -28.33 -6.28
C ALA A 248 -0.52 -26.90 -6.38
N ASN A 249 -1.81 -26.69 -6.10
CA ASN A 249 -2.36 -25.35 -6.04
C ASN A 249 -1.73 -24.53 -4.90
N MET A 250 -1.57 -25.13 -3.72
CA MET A 250 -0.87 -24.49 -2.59
C MET A 250 0.58 -24.14 -2.93
N GLN A 251 1.33 -25.06 -3.55
CA GLN A 251 2.70 -24.81 -4.01
C GLN A 251 2.72 -23.63 -4.99
N THR A 252 1.83 -23.61 -5.97
CA THR A 252 1.73 -22.53 -6.97
C THR A 252 1.46 -21.18 -6.31
N GLN A 253 0.50 -21.11 -5.39
CA GLN A 253 0.18 -19.88 -4.68
C GLN A 253 1.34 -19.37 -3.82
N LEU A 254 2.07 -20.27 -3.15
CA LEU A 254 3.28 -19.92 -2.40
C LEU A 254 4.38 -19.40 -3.31
N ARG A 255 4.61 -20.01 -4.49
CA ARG A 255 5.57 -19.52 -5.48
C ARG A 255 5.22 -18.11 -5.96
N HIS A 256 3.94 -17.85 -6.25
CA HIS A 256 3.45 -16.54 -6.69
C HIS A 256 3.69 -15.48 -5.61
N MET A 257 3.31 -15.78 -4.36
CA MET A 257 3.51 -14.89 -3.22
C MET A 257 4.99 -14.59 -2.99
N LEU A 258 5.88 -15.60 -3.04
CA LEU A 258 7.33 -15.37 -2.91
C LEU A 258 7.89 -14.54 -4.05
N SER A 259 7.39 -14.70 -5.28
CA SER A 259 7.77 -13.86 -6.42
C SER A 259 7.36 -12.41 -6.23
N GLU A 260 6.13 -12.16 -5.79
CA GLU A 260 5.63 -10.81 -5.47
C GLU A 260 6.46 -10.16 -4.36
N ILE A 261 6.70 -10.87 -3.26
CA ILE A 261 7.53 -10.35 -2.16
C ILE A 261 8.95 -10.05 -2.65
N ARG A 262 9.55 -10.90 -3.49
CA ARG A 262 10.89 -10.65 -4.08
C ARG A 262 10.90 -9.38 -4.95
N GLN A 263 9.85 -9.19 -5.74
CA GLN A 263 9.72 -7.98 -6.55
C GLN A 263 9.57 -6.72 -5.68
N THR A 264 8.69 -6.74 -4.70
CA THR A 264 8.51 -5.62 -3.75
C THR A 264 9.79 -5.33 -2.95
N ALA A 265 10.56 -6.36 -2.57
CA ALA A 265 11.86 -6.18 -1.92
C ALA A 265 12.86 -5.44 -2.84
N SER A 266 12.89 -5.81 -4.12
CA SER A 266 13.74 -5.15 -5.11
C SER A 266 13.33 -3.69 -5.33
N GLU A 267 12.02 -3.42 -5.42
CA GLU A 267 11.49 -2.06 -5.53
C GLU A 267 11.83 -1.22 -4.29
N LEU A 268 11.71 -1.79 -3.09
CA LEU A 268 12.08 -1.13 -1.84
C LEU A 268 13.58 -0.79 -1.78
N ASN A 269 14.45 -1.67 -2.27
CA ASN A 269 15.88 -1.43 -2.35
C ASN A 269 16.20 -0.24 -3.29
N ASN A 270 15.63 -0.26 -4.50
CA ASN A 270 15.78 0.83 -5.47
C ASN A 270 15.23 2.17 -4.96
N ALA A 271 14.07 2.14 -4.28
CA ALA A 271 13.50 3.32 -3.65
C ALA A 271 14.41 3.87 -2.54
N GLY A 272 14.97 2.99 -1.69
CA GLY A 272 15.96 3.36 -0.69
C GLY A 272 17.20 4.02 -1.31
N ASP A 273 17.73 3.47 -2.40
CA ASP A 273 18.89 4.03 -3.11
C ASP A 273 18.61 5.43 -3.68
N THR A 274 17.43 5.59 -4.28
CA THR A 274 16.97 6.89 -4.82
C THR A 274 16.81 7.93 -3.71
N VAL A 275 16.23 7.55 -2.57
CA VAL A 275 16.06 8.43 -1.41
C VAL A 275 17.42 8.80 -0.81
N SER A 276 18.37 7.86 -0.71
CA SER A 276 19.72 8.15 -0.22
C SER A 276 20.44 9.14 -1.11
N THR A 277 20.43 8.91 -2.43
CA THR A 277 21.06 9.80 -3.41
C THR A 277 20.45 11.20 -3.38
N THR A 278 19.11 11.28 -3.27
CA THR A 278 18.40 12.55 -3.18
C THR A 278 18.72 13.29 -1.88
N ALA A 279 18.85 12.56 -0.76
CA ALA A 279 19.24 13.14 0.52
C ALA A 279 20.68 13.71 0.48
N GLU A 280 21.61 13.02 -0.17
CA GLU A 280 22.98 13.52 -0.39
C GLU A 280 23.00 14.79 -1.24
N GLN A 281 22.25 14.83 -2.34
CA GLN A 281 22.10 16.02 -3.19
C GLN A 281 21.49 17.20 -2.43
N LEU A 282 20.47 16.94 -1.61
CA LEU A 282 19.83 17.98 -0.81
C LEU A 282 20.75 18.49 0.31
N SER A 283 21.57 17.62 0.91
CA SER A 283 22.61 18.04 1.86
C SER A 283 23.63 18.96 1.19
N ALA A 284 24.13 18.62 0.00
CA ALA A 284 25.06 19.46 -0.75
C ALA A 284 24.44 20.82 -1.13
N SER A 285 23.18 20.81 -1.57
CA SER A 285 22.43 22.04 -1.89
C SER A 285 22.22 22.92 -0.64
N SER A 286 22.00 22.31 0.52
CA SER A 286 21.87 23.03 1.79
C SER A 286 23.19 23.67 2.21
N ASP A 287 24.33 23.00 1.99
CA ASP A 287 25.66 23.59 2.21
C ASP A 287 25.91 24.79 1.28
N GLU A 288 25.54 24.69 0.00
CA GLU A 288 25.62 25.80 -0.94
C GLU A 288 24.72 26.98 -0.53
N GLN A 289 23.49 26.70 -0.08
CA GLN A 289 22.57 27.72 0.43
C GLN A 289 23.09 28.41 1.69
N SER A 290 23.74 27.67 2.59
CA SER A 290 24.39 28.24 3.78
C SER A 290 25.54 29.18 3.40
N ASN A 291 26.39 28.76 2.47
CA ASN A 291 27.48 29.59 1.95
C ASN A 291 26.96 30.85 1.24
N ALA A 292 25.92 30.72 0.43
CA ALA A 292 25.27 31.85 -0.23
C ALA A 292 24.69 32.83 0.80
N SER A 293 24.06 32.33 1.86
CA SER A 293 23.52 33.15 2.95
C SER A 293 24.63 33.93 3.66
N ASN A 294 25.76 33.28 3.97
CA ASN A 294 26.93 33.96 4.55
C ASN A 294 27.50 35.07 3.64
N ALA A 295 27.55 34.81 2.33
CA ALA A 295 27.99 35.81 1.35
C ALA A 295 27.03 37.01 1.31
N ILE A 296 25.71 36.77 1.28
CA ILE A 296 24.70 37.83 1.32
C ILE A 296 24.79 38.61 2.63
N ALA A 297 24.96 37.95 3.77
CA ALA A 297 25.12 38.61 5.08
C ALA A 297 26.30 39.59 5.05
N THR A 298 27.43 39.18 4.46
CA THR A 298 28.60 40.05 4.27
C THR A 298 28.27 41.24 3.36
N SER A 299 27.56 41.03 2.25
CA SER A 299 27.12 42.11 1.37
C SER A 299 26.17 43.10 2.07
N VAL A 300 25.26 42.61 2.92
CA VAL A 300 24.34 43.45 3.70
C VAL A 300 25.09 44.28 4.76
N GLN A 301 26.11 43.71 5.39
CA GLN A 301 27.00 44.45 6.30
C GLN A 301 27.73 45.58 5.55
N GLN A 302 28.30 45.28 4.38
CA GLN A 302 28.96 46.29 3.55
C GLN A 302 27.98 47.36 3.07
N LEU A 303 26.76 46.98 2.70
CA LEU A 303 25.71 47.91 2.30
C LEU A 303 25.27 48.80 3.46
N SER A 304 25.15 48.27 4.67
CA SER A 304 24.86 49.05 5.88
C SER A 304 25.95 50.07 6.18
N ALA A 305 27.22 49.69 6.05
CA ALA A 305 28.35 50.62 6.18
C ALA A 305 28.32 51.72 5.10
N SER A 306 27.96 51.37 3.85
CA SER A 306 27.80 52.33 2.76
C SER A 306 26.66 53.32 3.03
N ILE A 307 25.50 52.85 3.49
CA ILE A 307 24.37 53.71 3.88
C ILE A 307 24.80 54.70 4.96
N GLN A 308 25.52 54.25 5.99
CA GLN A 308 26.03 55.14 7.04
C GLN A 308 26.99 56.20 6.47
N HIS A 309 27.91 55.79 5.60
CA HIS A 309 28.85 56.72 4.97
C HIS A 309 28.14 57.77 4.09
N VAL A 310 27.08 57.38 3.36
CA VAL A 310 26.28 58.33 2.59
C VAL A 310 25.44 59.24 3.50
N ALA A 311 24.95 58.73 4.64
CA ALA A 311 24.25 59.54 5.63
C ALA A 311 25.16 60.61 6.25
N ASP A 312 26.39 60.25 6.60
CA ASP A 312 27.39 61.21 7.11
C ASP A 312 27.70 62.29 6.07
N ASN A 313 27.84 61.90 4.79
CA ASN A 313 28.04 62.84 3.67
C ASN A 313 26.84 63.77 3.47
N ALA A 314 25.61 63.25 3.56
CA ALA A 314 24.38 64.04 3.47
C ALA A 314 24.31 65.06 4.61
N GLN A 315 24.61 64.64 5.85
CA GLN A 315 24.67 65.54 7.00
C GLN A 315 25.75 66.61 6.84
N GLN A 316 26.92 66.26 6.30
CA GLN A 316 27.97 67.23 5.99
C GLN A 316 27.52 68.23 4.92
N ALA A 317 26.90 67.76 3.83
CA ALA A 317 26.35 68.61 2.79
C ALA A 317 25.28 69.56 3.35
N GLN A 318 24.39 69.08 4.22
CA GLN A 318 23.39 69.90 4.89
C GLN A 318 24.02 71.05 5.67
N ARG A 319 25.07 70.77 6.46
CA ARG A 319 25.78 71.81 7.22
C ARG A 319 26.42 72.85 6.30
N ILE A 320 27.16 72.41 5.29
CA ILE A 320 27.84 73.31 4.34
C ILE A 320 26.84 74.16 3.58
N SER A 321 25.72 73.59 3.12
CA SER A 321 24.67 74.34 2.42
C SER A 321 23.95 75.32 3.34
N THR A 322 23.74 74.97 4.62
CA THR A 322 23.17 75.89 5.62
C THR A 322 24.10 77.06 5.87
N GLU A 323 25.38 76.80 6.13
CA GLU A 323 26.40 77.84 6.31
C GLU A 323 26.52 78.74 5.07
N SER A 324 26.48 78.16 3.87
CA SER A 324 26.55 78.92 2.62
C SER A 324 25.30 79.77 2.39
N ARG A 325 24.11 79.28 2.76
CA ARG A 325 22.86 80.06 2.76
C ARG A 325 22.99 81.28 3.68
N ASP A 326 23.47 81.07 4.91
CA ASP A 326 23.66 82.13 5.91
C ASP A 326 24.69 83.18 5.42
N ASN A 327 25.82 82.74 4.86
CA ASN A 327 26.83 83.62 4.27
C ASN A 327 26.29 84.44 3.10
N THR A 328 25.42 83.84 2.28
CA THR A 328 24.77 84.51 1.15
C THR A 328 23.75 85.54 1.63
N GLU A 329 22.99 85.22 2.68
CA GLU A 329 22.07 86.14 3.35
C GLU A 329 22.82 87.37 3.91
N GLN A 330 23.95 87.14 4.59
CA GLN A 330 24.82 88.23 5.05
C GLN A 330 25.41 89.04 3.88
N SER A 331 25.81 88.40 2.79
CA SER A 331 26.33 89.07 1.60
C SER A 331 25.27 89.95 0.92
N SER A 332 24.00 89.51 0.92
CA SER A 332 22.87 90.31 0.43
C SER A 332 22.70 91.60 1.23
N LEU A 333 22.78 91.52 2.57
CA LEU A 333 22.71 92.70 3.45
C LEU A 333 23.85 93.69 3.20
N VAL A 334 25.07 93.19 2.99
CA VAL A 334 26.22 94.04 2.64
C VAL A 334 26.01 94.72 1.29
N MET A 335 25.43 94.04 0.31
CA MET A 335 25.13 94.61 -1.00
C MET A 335 24.07 95.71 -0.91
N GLU A 336 23.00 95.50 -0.13
CA GLU A 336 21.99 96.53 0.14
C GLU A 336 22.61 97.79 0.78
N GLN A 337 23.51 97.61 1.75
CA GLN A 337 24.26 98.71 2.36
C GLN A 337 25.20 99.41 1.37
N MET A 338 25.81 98.66 0.45
CA MET A 338 26.67 99.20 -0.61
C MET A 338 25.87 100.06 -1.58
N VAL A 339 24.72 99.56 -2.05
CA VAL A 339 23.80 100.33 -2.92
C VAL A 339 23.39 101.63 -2.22
N ALA A 340 22.94 101.57 -0.96
CA ALA A 340 22.57 102.77 -0.19
C ALA A 340 23.73 103.77 -0.04
N SER A 341 24.95 103.27 0.16
CA SER A 341 26.16 104.10 0.27
C SER A 341 26.52 104.77 -1.05
N ILE A 342 26.42 104.05 -2.17
CA ILE A 342 26.69 104.59 -3.51
C ILE A 342 25.62 105.64 -3.88
N THR A 343 24.35 105.41 -3.57
CA THR A 343 23.29 106.41 -3.74
C THR A 343 23.58 107.69 -2.96
N ARG A 344 24.07 107.57 -1.72
CA ARG A 344 24.49 108.74 -0.93
C ARG A 344 25.70 109.45 -1.55
N ILE A 345 26.64 108.73 -2.16
CA ILE A 345 27.75 109.33 -2.90
C ILE A 345 27.22 110.11 -4.11
N ASP A 346 26.28 109.56 -4.88
CA ASP A 346 25.63 110.27 -6.01
C ASP A 346 25.04 111.62 -5.56
N GLU A 347 24.30 111.63 -4.44
CA GLU A 347 23.74 112.86 -3.87
C GLU A 347 24.82 113.89 -3.50
N VAL A 348 25.89 113.46 -2.83
CA VAL A 348 27.00 114.35 -2.42
C VAL A 348 27.75 114.90 -3.63
N VAL A 349 28.00 114.06 -4.63
CA VAL A 349 28.68 114.45 -5.87
C VAL A 349 27.83 115.45 -6.67
N ARG A 350 26.53 115.22 -6.80
CA ARG A 350 25.59 116.17 -7.44
C ARG A 350 25.54 117.51 -6.70
N ALA A 351 25.52 117.48 -5.37
CA ALA A 351 25.56 118.70 -4.55
C ALA A 351 26.87 119.47 -4.74
N ALA A 352 28.01 118.77 -4.79
CA ALA A 352 29.31 119.38 -5.11
C ALA A 352 29.31 120.01 -6.52
N ALA A 353 28.76 119.30 -7.52
CA ALA A 353 28.59 119.81 -8.88
C ALA A 353 27.83 121.14 -8.93
N SER A 354 26.77 121.26 -8.11
CA SER A 354 25.97 122.48 -8.00
C SER A 354 26.77 123.64 -7.42
N ARG A 355 27.53 123.41 -6.34
CA ARG A 355 28.36 124.45 -5.70
C ARG A 355 29.50 124.94 -6.60
N VAL A 356 30.14 124.04 -7.35
CA VAL A 356 31.19 124.41 -8.30
C VAL A 356 30.61 125.22 -9.46
N ARG A 357 29.40 124.89 -9.93
CA ARG A 357 28.69 125.71 -10.94
C ARG A 357 28.37 127.11 -10.43
N GLU A 358 27.91 127.23 -9.19
CA GLU A 358 27.68 128.52 -8.54
C GLU A 358 28.97 129.36 -8.44
N LEU A 359 30.10 128.75 -8.06
CA LEU A 359 31.41 129.42 -8.05
C LEU A 359 31.82 129.90 -9.44
N GLY A 360 31.54 129.11 -10.48
CA GLY A 360 31.77 129.49 -11.87
C GLY A 360 30.97 130.74 -12.27
N GLN A 361 29.69 130.81 -11.86
CA GLN A 361 28.83 131.98 -12.08
C GLN A 361 29.35 133.21 -11.31
N GLN A 362 29.67 133.07 -10.03
CA GLN A 362 30.22 134.17 -9.21
C GLN A 362 31.53 134.69 -9.79
N SER A 363 32.39 133.80 -10.30
CA SER A 363 33.64 134.20 -10.98
C SER A 363 33.37 135.00 -12.25
N GLN A 364 32.29 134.70 -12.98
CA GLN A 364 31.88 135.48 -14.15
C GLN A 364 31.36 136.87 -13.78
N GLU A 365 30.64 137.01 -12.68
CA GLU A 365 30.22 138.31 -12.13
C GLU A 365 31.43 139.15 -11.70
N ILE A 366 32.42 138.54 -11.03
CA ILE A 366 33.67 139.22 -10.66
C ILE A 366 34.41 139.70 -11.90
N ASN A 367 34.54 138.86 -12.94
CA ASN A 367 35.20 139.25 -14.19
C ASN A 367 34.51 140.49 -14.82
N ALA A 368 33.17 140.53 -14.84
CA ALA A 368 32.42 141.68 -15.33
C ALA A 368 32.72 142.96 -14.52
N ILE A 369 32.80 142.87 -13.19
CA ILE A 369 33.15 144.01 -12.32
C ILE A 369 34.58 144.47 -12.58
N VAL A 370 35.54 143.55 -12.68
CA VAL A 370 36.95 143.85 -12.96
C VAL A 370 37.11 144.55 -14.30
N GLY A 371 36.37 144.13 -15.32
CA GLY A 371 36.30 144.82 -16.62
C GLY A 371 35.80 146.27 -16.51
N VAL A 372 34.79 146.53 -15.67
CA VAL A 372 34.32 147.90 -15.39
C VAL A 372 35.40 148.72 -14.66
N ILE A 373 36.06 148.16 -13.65
CA ILE A 373 37.13 148.85 -12.90
C ILE A 373 38.30 149.19 -13.83
N LYS A 374 38.70 148.27 -14.71
CA LYS A 374 39.72 148.50 -15.73
C LYS A 374 39.33 149.64 -16.66
N GLY A 375 38.08 149.65 -17.14
CA GLY A 375 37.53 150.76 -17.91
C GLY A 375 37.59 152.11 -17.17
N ILE A 376 37.26 152.14 -15.88
CA ILE A 376 37.36 153.35 -15.04
C ILE A 376 38.84 153.76 -14.87
N ALA A 377 39.75 152.81 -14.64
CA ALA A 377 41.17 153.08 -14.46
C ALA A 377 41.78 153.66 -15.76
N ASP A 378 41.46 153.10 -16.92
CA ASP A 378 41.93 153.60 -18.21
C ASP A 378 41.35 154.99 -18.51
N GLN A 379 40.08 155.23 -18.18
CA GLN A 379 39.45 156.55 -18.28
C GLN A 379 40.08 157.56 -17.32
N THR A 380 40.41 157.14 -16.10
CA THR A 380 41.06 157.99 -15.08
C THR A 380 42.50 158.32 -15.49
N ASN A 381 43.22 157.37 -16.09
CA ASN A 381 44.56 157.58 -16.65
C ASN A 381 44.53 158.61 -17.79
N LEU A 382 43.53 158.56 -18.67
CA LEU A 382 43.30 159.55 -19.72
C LEU A 382 42.95 160.94 -19.16
N LEU A 383 42.06 161.01 -18.16
CA LEU A 383 41.69 162.26 -17.49
C LEU A 383 42.88 162.89 -16.77
N ALA A 384 43.68 162.08 -16.07
CA ALA A 384 44.89 162.50 -15.37
C ALA A 384 45.96 163.00 -16.34
N LEU A 385 46.14 162.33 -17.49
CA LEU A 385 47.02 162.80 -18.56
C LEU A 385 46.58 164.17 -19.09
N ASN A 386 45.29 164.36 -19.36
CA ASN A 386 44.74 165.64 -19.80
C ASN A 386 44.93 166.73 -18.74
N ALA A 387 44.75 166.41 -17.46
CA ALA A 387 44.98 167.34 -16.35
C ALA A 387 46.46 167.71 -16.18
N ALA A 388 47.39 166.75 -16.36
CA ALA A 388 48.84 167.00 -16.33
C ALA A 388 49.29 167.91 -17.48
N ILE A 389 48.73 167.69 -18.69
CA ILE A 389 48.96 168.56 -19.85
C ILE A 389 48.50 170.00 -19.56
N GLU A 390 47.30 170.18 -18.99
CA GLU A 390 46.77 171.52 -18.71
C GLU A 390 47.48 172.19 -17.52
N ALA A 391 47.93 171.43 -16.52
CA ALA A 391 48.75 171.92 -15.42
C ALA A 391 50.14 172.39 -15.89
N ALA A 392 50.77 171.69 -16.83
CA ALA A 392 52.01 172.13 -17.48
C ALA A 392 51.81 173.44 -18.28
N ARG A 393 50.60 173.63 -18.82
CA ARG A 393 50.20 174.83 -19.59
C ARG A 393 50.01 176.08 -18.72
N ALA A 394 49.62 175.90 -17.45
CA ALA A 394 49.43 176.98 -16.47
C ALA A 394 50.75 177.50 -15.82
N GLY A 395 51.91 176.95 -16.19
CA GLY A 395 53.22 177.42 -15.74
C GLY A 395 53.43 177.29 -14.23
N GLU A 396 54.09 178.27 -13.59
CA GLU A 396 54.44 178.23 -12.15
C GLU A 396 53.22 178.09 -11.22
N GLN A 397 52.03 178.56 -11.63
CA GLN A 397 50.78 178.41 -10.85
C GLN A 397 50.22 176.96 -10.88
N GLY A 398 50.62 176.15 -11.86
CA GLY A 398 50.12 174.79 -12.09
C GLY A 398 50.98 173.68 -11.47
N ARG A 399 52.15 173.98 -10.89
CA ARG A 399 53.08 172.95 -10.38
C ARG A 399 52.45 172.01 -9.36
N GLY A 400 51.65 172.53 -8.42
CA GLY A 400 50.95 171.70 -7.43
C GLY A 400 49.94 170.74 -8.08
N PHE A 401 49.22 171.21 -9.10
CA PHE A 401 48.25 170.40 -9.85
C PHE A 401 48.92 169.35 -10.74
N SER A 402 50.08 169.66 -11.34
CA SER A 402 50.82 168.71 -12.18
C SER A 402 51.29 167.50 -11.37
N VAL A 403 51.78 167.72 -10.14
CA VAL A 403 52.21 166.63 -9.25
C VAL A 403 51.01 165.74 -8.88
N VAL A 404 49.86 166.34 -8.57
CA VAL A 404 48.63 165.58 -8.27
C VAL A 404 48.16 164.80 -9.50
N ALA A 405 48.21 165.39 -10.70
CA ALA A 405 47.80 164.72 -11.93
C ALA A 405 48.70 163.54 -12.29
N ASP A 406 50.02 163.66 -12.13
CA ASP A 406 50.95 162.54 -12.32
C ASP A 406 50.74 161.44 -11.27
N GLU A 407 50.48 161.79 -10.01
CA GLU A 407 50.17 160.79 -8.95
C GLU A 407 48.86 160.03 -9.26
N VAL A 408 47.82 160.73 -9.72
CA VAL A 408 46.56 160.11 -10.16
C VAL A 408 46.78 159.22 -11.39
N ARG A 409 47.64 159.63 -12.33
CA ARG A 409 48.01 158.85 -13.51
C ARG A 409 48.72 157.56 -13.12
N THR A 410 49.72 157.65 -12.24
CA THR A 410 50.43 156.48 -11.70
C THR A 410 49.48 155.56 -10.93
N LEU A 411 48.55 156.11 -10.14
CA LEU A 411 47.54 155.31 -9.44
C LEU A 411 46.59 154.60 -10.41
N ALA A 412 46.17 155.26 -11.48
CA ALA A 412 45.32 154.69 -12.52
C ALA A 412 46.04 153.56 -13.29
N GLN A 413 47.31 153.75 -13.66
CA GLN A 413 48.14 152.69 -14.27
C GLN A 413 48.33 151.49 -13.34
N ARG A 414 48.59 151.72 -12.04
CA ARG A 414 48.67 150.65 -11.03
C ARG A 414 47.33 149.92 -10.86
N THR A 415 46.21 150.64 -10.94
CA THR A 415 44.87 150.05 -10.88
C THR A 415 44.60 149.18 -12.11
N SER A 416 44.90 149.67 -13.31
CA SER A 416 44.75 148.92 -14.58
C SER A 416 45.62 147.64 -14.58
N SER A 417 46.89 147.75 -14.16
CA SER A 417 47.76 146.58 -14.00
C SER A 417 47.26 145.59 -12.94
N SER A 418 46.67 146.05 -11.84
CA SER A 418 46.09 145.18 -10.82
C SER A 418 44.82 144.49 -11.33
N THR A 419 44.01 145.17 -12.15
CA THR A 419 42.85 144.56 -12.79
C THR A 419 43.24 143.50 -13.82
N ASP A 420 44.34 143.66 -14.56
CA ASP A 420 44.87 142.63 -15.46
C ASP A 420 45.26 141.35 -14.69
N ASP A 421 45.93 141.51 -13.54
CA ASP A 421 46.27 140.38 -12.67
C ASP A 421 45.03 139.69 -12.11
N ILE A 422 44.00 140.44 -11.70
CA ILE A 422 42.73 139.87 -11.24
C ILE A 422 41.99 139.18 -12.39
N GLU A 423 41.94 139.77 -13.59
CA GLU A 423 41.32 139.19 -14.79
C GLU A 423 41.97 137.84 -15.12
N ARG A 424 43.31 137.76 -15.07
CA ARG A 424 44.06 136.50 -15.24
C ARG A 424 43.75 135.48 -14.15
N MET A 425 43.71 135.88 -12.87
CA MET A 425 43.38 134.97 -11.76
C MET A 425 41.94 134.43 -11.87
N VAL A 426 40.98 135.30 -12.19
CA VAL A 426 39.57 134.91 -12.38
C VAL A 426 39.42 134.01 -13.60
N GLY A 427 40.15 134.27 -14.70
CA GLY A 427 40.19 133.38 -15.86
C GLY A 427 40.71 131.97 -15.51
N GLN A 428 41.75 131.88 -14.67
CA GLN A 428 42.25 130.60 -14.15
C GLN A 428 41.20 129.89 -13.26
N ILE A 429 40.50 130.63 -12.40
CA ILE A 429 39.41 130.08 -11.58
C ILE A 429 38.30 129.54 -12.48
N GLN A 430 37.85 130.30 -13.48
CA GLN A 430 36.82 129.88 -14.42
C GLN A 430 37.19 128.60 -15.17
N GLN A 431 38.41 128.55 -15.73
CA GLN A 431 38.94 127.37 -16.40
C GLN A 431 39.00 126.17 -15.45
N GLY A 432 39.47 126.39 -14.21
CA GLY A 432 39.49 125.40 -13.15
C GLY A 432 38.10 124.85 -12.82
N THR A 433 37.12 125.73 -12.56
CA THR A 433 35.73 125.32 -12.29
C THR A 433 35.11 124.54 -13.45
N HIS A 434 35.34 124.94 -14.70
CA HIS A 434 34.80 124.22 -15.86
C HIS A 434 35.41 122.81 -15.98
N ALA A 435 36.73 122.67 -15.80
CA ALA A 435 37.40 121.38 -15.77
C ALA A 435 36.89 120.51 -14.62
N THR A 436 36.69 121.08 -13.43
CA THR A 436 36.14 120.37 -12.27
C THR A 436 34.70 119.90 -12.49
N VAL A 437 33.83 120.71 -13.09
CA VAL A 437 32.45 120.29 -13.42
C VAL A 437 32.45 119.09 -14.36
N LYS A 438 33.28 119.11 -15.41
CA LYS A 438 33.40 117.98 -16.35
C LYS A 438 33.90 116.69 -15.65
N GLN A 439 34.85 116.80 -14.72
CA GLN A 439 35.29 115.66 -13.92
C GLN A 439 34.20 115.14 -12.99
N ILE A 440 33.39 116.03 -12.42
CA ILE A 440 32.25 115.65 -11.58
C ILE A 440 31.19 114.92 -12.40
N GLU A 441 30.87 115.36 -13.62
CA GLU A 441 29.94 114.67 -14.52
C GLU A 441 30.42 113.24 -14.83
N GLN A 442 31.70 113.06 -15.14
CA GLN A 442 32.29 111.73 -15.30
C GLN A 442 32.20 110.89 -14.02
N GLY A 443 32.34 111.52 -12.85
CA GLY A 443 32.15 110.88 -11.55
C GLY A 443 30.71 110.41 -11.32
N VAL A 444 29.72 111.20 -11.72
CA VAL A 444 28.30 110.81 -11.65
C VAL A 444 28.01 109.59 -12.52
N ASP A 445 28.54 109.56 -13.75
CA ASP A 445 28.38 108.39 -14.63
C ASP A 445 29.03 107.12 -14.05
N ALA A 446 30.23 107.26 -13.45
CA ALA A 446 30.92 106.16 -12.79
C ALA A 446 30.14 105.64 -11.56
N VAL A 447 29.52 106.54 -10.79
CA VAL A 447 28.66 106.19 -9.66
C VAL A 447 27.39 105.45 -10.13
N ALA A 448 26.76 105.91 -11.21
CA ALA A 448 25.60 105.24 -11.79
C ALA A 448 25.93 103.80 -12.26
N GLN A 449 27.09 103.61 -12.91
CA GLN A 449 27.58 102.27 -13.25
C GLN A 449 27.86 101.42 -12.00
N GLY A 450 28.38 102.03 -10.94
CA GLY A 450 28.60 101.36 -9.65
C GLY A 450 27.32 100.83 -9.02
N VAL A 451 26.22 101.59 -9.10
CA VAL A 451 24.89 101.14 -8.64
C VAL A 451 24.41 99.94 -9.46
N ASP A 452 24.56 99.99 -10.79
CA ASP A 452 24.14 98.90 -11.67
C ASP A 452 24.91 97.59 -11.39
N TYR A 453 26.24 97.67 -11.24
CA TYR A 453 27.05 96.51 -10.85
C TYR A 453 26.67 95.94 -9.47
N ALA A 454 26.38 96.81 -8.49
CA ALA A 454 25.93 96.39 -7.18
C ALA A 454 24.55 95.70 -7.24
N ALA A 455 23.62 96.21 -8.03
CA ALA A 455 22.32 95.59 -8.25
C ALA A 455 22.45 94.20 -8.93
N GLN A 456 23.28 94.09 -9.97
CA GLN A 456 23.57 92.81 -10.63
C GLN A 456 24.18 91.79 -9.66
N ALA A 457 25.14 92.21 -8.83
CA ALA A 457 25.75 91.36 -7.82
C ALA A 457 24.73 90.91 -6.75
N GLY A 458 23.82 91.80 -6.33
CA GLY A 458 22.72 91.46 -5.41
C GLY A 458 21.76 90.41 -5.99
N SER A 459 21.43 90.50 -7.28
CA SER A 459 20.62 89.50 -7.97
C SER A 459 21.33 88.14 -8.02
N ALA A 460 22.62 88.11 -8.33
CA ALA A 460 23.40 86.86 -8.36
C ALA A 460 23.50 86.22 -6.97
N ILE A 461 23.66 87.02 -5.90
CA ILE A 461 23.63 86.54 -4.52
C ILE A 461 22.26 85.90 -4.19
N THR A 462 21.17 86.52 -4.63
CA THR A 462 19.81 85.97 -4.45
C THR A 462 19.65 84.61 -5.14
N GLU A 463 20.10 84.48 -6.38
CA GLU A 463 20.05 83.20 -7.12
C GLU A 463 20.91 82.10 -6.45
N ILE A 464 22.06 82.47 -5.88
CA ILE A 464 22.92 81.55 -5.13
C ILE A 464 22.20 81.06 -3.86
N ARG A 465 21.53 81.95 -3.12
CA ARG A 465 20.75 81.59 -1.93
C ARG A 465 19.66 80.59 -2.26
N ASP A 466 18.86 80.88 -3.28
CA ASP A 466 17.76 80.01 -3.71
C ASP A 466 18.29 78.65 -4.23
N SER A 467 19.51 78.62 -4.77
CA SER A 467 20.20 77.37 -5.12
C SER A 467 20.58 76.55 -3.90
N PHE A 468 21.06 77.17 -2.82
CA PHE A 468 21.34 76.46 -1.56
C PHE A 468 20.08 75.92 -0.89
N GLU A 469 18.94 76.64 -0.95
CA GLU A 469 17.66 76.12 -0.45
C GLU A 469 17.22 74.86 -1.20
N ARG A 470 17.38 74.84 -2.53
CA ARG A 470 17.11 73.63 -3.33
C ARG A 470 18.03 72.47 -2.95
N VAL A 471 19.31 72.74 -2.71
CA VAL A 471 20.26 71.70 -2.25
C VAL A 471 19.84 71.15 -0.89
N LEU A 472 19.43 72.01 0.06
CA LEU A 472 18.93 71.58 1.37
C LEU A 472 17.71 70.66 1.25
N ALA A 473 16.78 70.98 0.34
CA ALA A 473 15.61 70.13 0.08
C ALA A 473 16.01 68.74 -0.45
N VAL A 474 16.96 68.68 -1.39
CA VAL A 474 17.48 67.41 -1.93
C VAL A 474 18.18 66.59 -0.84
N VAL A 475 18.98 67.24 0.02
CA VAL A 475 19.68 66.55 1.12
C VAL A 475 18.70 65.99 2.15
N ALA A 476 17.59 66.69 2.42
CA ALA A 476 16.53 66.19 3.29
C ALA A 476 15.86 64.93 2.71
N ASP A 477 15.58 64.92 1.40
CA ASP A 477 15.03 63.75 0.70
C ASP A 477 15.99 62.55 0.73
N ILE A 478 17.28 62.79 0.45
CA ILE A 478 18.33 61.76 0.57
C ILE A 478 18.35 61.17 1.98
N SER A 479 18.25 62.00 3.01
CA SER A 479 18.26 61.54 4.41
C SER A 479 17.07 60.65 4.73
N GLN A 480 15.88 60.96 4.19
CA GLN A 480 14.70 60.10 4.33
C GLN A 480 14.90 58.75 3.63
N VAL A 481 15.36 58.76 2.37
CA VAL A 481 15.62 57.53 1.59
C VAL A 481 16.64 56.64 2.30
N LEU A 482 17.70 57.21 2.87
CA LEU A 482 18.71 56.44 3.62
C LEU A 482 18.14 55.78 4.88
N ALA A 483 17.20 56.43 5.58
CA ALA A 483 16.53 55.83 6.74
C ALA A 483 15.67 54.62 6.33
N GLU A 484 14.91 54.75 5.23
CA GLU A 484 14.14 53.65 4.66
C GLU A 484 15.05 52.50 4.20
N GLN A 485 16.16 52.82 3.53
CA GLN A 485 17.13 51.84 3.06
C GLN A 485 17.83 51.11 4.21
N HIS A 486 18.13 51.81 5.32
CA HIS A 486 18.68 51.19 6.52
C HIS A 486 17.69 50.17 7.12
N GLN A 487 16.40 50.53 7.23
CA GLN A 487 15.38 49.60 7.72
C GLN A 487 15.24 48.37 6.80
N ALA A 488 15.17 48.57 5.49
CA ALA A 488 15.10 47.48 4.51
C ALA A 488 16.33 46.55 4.62
N SER A 489 17.52 47.12 4.81
CA SER A 489 18.76 46.35 4.97
C SER A 489 18.75 45.48 6.24
N ALA A 490 18.24 46.02 7.36
CA ALA A 490 18.08 45.27 8.59
C ALA A 490 17.06 44.13 8.47
N GLU A 491 16.02 44.30 7.67
CA GLU A 491 15.06 43.23 7.35
C GLU A 491 15.69 42.14 6.47
N VAL A 492 16.43 42.52 5.43
CA VAL A 492 17.18 41.56 4.60
C VAL A 492 18.16 40.76 5.46
N ALA A 493 18.88 41.41 6.38
CA ALA A 493 19.79 40.72 7.31
C ALA A 493 19.08 39.63 8.13
N ARG A 494 17.88 39.92 8.67
CA ARG A 494 17.07 38.94 9.42
C ARG A 494 16.62 37.77 8.54
N HIS A 495 16.23 38.04 7.29
CA HIS A 495 15.84 36.97 6.36
C HIS A 495 17.03 36.07 6.01
N VAL A 496 18.21 36.64 5.83
CA VAL A 496 19.44 35.89 5.54
C VAL A 496 19.81 34.96 6.70
N ASP A 497 19.70 35.44 7.94
CA ASP A 497 19.92 34.61 9.14
C ASP A 497 18.91 33.46 9.21
N GLY A 498 17.64 33.74 8.91
CA GLY A 498 16.60 32.72 8.78
C GLY A 498 16.91 31.66 7.70
N PHE A 499 17.40 32.07 6.53
CA PHE A 499 17.79 31.14 5.46
C PHE A 499 18.97 30.27 5.84
N ALA A 500 19.97 30.81 6.53
CA ALA A 500 21.09 30.04 7.05
C ALA A 500 20.62 28.98 8.07
N GLY A 501 19.70 29.37 8.98
CA GLY A 501 19.07 28.44 9.92
C GLY A 501 18.27 27.33 9.24
N MET A 502 17.50 27.66 8.19
CA MET A 502 16.76 26.67 7.40
C MET A 502 17.68 25.70 6.67
N ALA A 503 18.79 26.19 6.11
CA ALA A 503 19.79 25.34 5.46
C ALA A 503 20.38 24.32 6.45
N GLN A 504 20.68 24.75 7.69
CA GLN A 504 21.15 23.85 8.74
C GLN A 504 20.10 22.79 9.13
N GLN A 505 18.83 23.19 9.27
CA GLN A 505 17.73 22.26 9.55
C GLN A 505 17.53 21.24 8.42
N ASN A 506 17.62 21.68 7.16
CA ASN A 506 17.55 20.79 6.01
C ASN A 506 18.69 19.76 6.03
N LYS A 507 19.91 20.19 6.37
CA LYS A 507 21.05 19.29 6.51
C LYS A 507 20.80 18.19 7.54
N GLU A 508 20.31 18.54 8.73
CA GLU A 508 19.95 17.58 9.77
C GLU A 508 18.84 16.61 9.31
N ALA A 509 17.79 17.13 8.66
CA ALA A 509 16.70 16.33 8.13
C ALA A 509 17.16 15.36 7.02
N THR A 510 18.05 15.81 6.13
CA THR A 510 18.63 14.95 5.08
C THR A 510 19.49 13.83 5.66
N GLN A 511 20.25 14.11 6.72
CA GLN A 511 21.05 13.10 7.39
C GLN A 511 20.16 12.00 8.01
N HIS A 512 19.06 12.38 8.66
CA HIS A 512 18.05 11.42 9.13
C HIS A 512 17.40 10.61 7.99
N THR A 513 17.12 11.27 6.86
CA THR A 513 16.52 10.64 5.68
C THR A 513 17.47 9.62 5.06
N SER A 514 18.75 9.94 4.94
CA SER A 514 19.80 9.03 4.45
C SER A 514 19.94 7.79 5.35
N VAL A 515 19.97 7.97 6.68
CA VAL A 515 20.00 6.83 7.63
C VAL A 515 18.78 5.94 7.47
N THR A 516 17.59 6.53 7.32
CA THR A 516 16.33 5.79 7.14
C THR A 516 16.32 5.03 5.81
N ALA A 517 16.80 5.64 4.74
CA ALA A 517 16.93 5.00 3.44
C ALA A 517 17.86 3.78 3.50
N HIS A 518 18.97 3.89 4.21
CA HIS A 518 19.89 2.77 4.41
C HIS A 518 19.26 1.64 5.24
N GLN A 519 18.46 1.97 6.27
CA GLN A 519 17.68 0.98 7.01
C GLN A 519 16.67 0.25 6.13
N LEU A 520 15.96 0.94 5.23
CA LEU A 520 15.05 0.32 4.28
C LEU A 520 15.77 -0.65 3.34
N GLN A 521 16.95 -0.29 2.84
CA GLN A 521 17.79 -1.18 2.04
C GLN A 521 18.21 -2.43 2.83
N LEU A 522 18.60 -2.27 4.10
CA LEU A 522 18.92 -3.41 4.98
C LEU A 522 17.72 -4.33 5.17
N LEU A 523 16.53 -3.79 5.43
CA LEU A 523 15.30 -4.57 5.57
C LEU A 523 14.95 -5.29 4.25
N ALA A 524 15.06 -4.61 3.11
CA ALA A 524 14.84 -5.21 1.79
C ALA A 524 15.80 -6.38 1.51
N ASN A 525 17.08 -6.22 1.87
CA ASN A 525 18.08 -7.27 1.75
C ASN A 525 17.81 -8.45 2.69
N GLN A 526 17.39 -8.18 3.93
CA GLN A 526 16.97 -9.22 4.88
C GLN A 526 15.75 -9.99 4.37
N LEU A 527 14.77 -9.30 3.78
CA LEU A 527 13.60 -9.92 3.15
C LEU A 527 14.01 -10.83 1.99
N ASN A 528 14.88 -10.34 1.10
CA ASN A 528 15.44 -11.15 0.01
C ASN A 528 16.20 -12.38 0.51
N GLN A 529 17.00 -12.26 1.57
CA GLN A 529 17.69 -13.40 2.19
C GLN A 529 16.72 -14.41 2.81
N ALA A 530 15.65 -13.93 3.46
CA ALA A 530 14.62 -14.80 4.03
C ALA A 530 13.87 -15.60 2.94
N ILE A 531 13.55 -14.95 1.82
CA ILE A 531 12.92 -15.59 0.65
C ILE A 531 13.88 -16.53 -0.05
N ALA A 532 15.17 -16.22 -0.13
CA ALA A 532 16.18 -17.06 -0.77
C ALA A 532 16.36 -18.44 -0.11
N ARG A 533 15.86 -18.63 1.12
CA ARG A 533 15.76 -19.95 1.75
C ARG A 533 14.77 -20.88 1.04
N PHE A 534 13.77 -20.30 0.36
CA PHE A 534 12.83 -21.05 -0.45
C PHE A 534 13.40 -21.28 -1.84
N ARG A 535 13.50 -22.56 -2.25
CA ARG A 535 13.78 -22.95 -3.62
C ARG A 535 12.49 -22.95 -4.41
N VAL A 536 12.34 -21.94 -5.26
CA VAL A 536 11.23 -21.79 -6.21
C VAL A 536 11.72 -22.23 -7.58
#